data_AF-U7TQY8-F1
#
_entry.id   AF-U7TQY8-F1
#
_cell.length_a   1.000
_cell.length_b   1.000
_cell.length_c   1.000
_cell.angle_alpha   90.00
_cell.angle_beta   90.00
_cell.angle_gamma   90.00
#
_symmetry.space_group_name_H-M   'P 1'
#
loop_
_entity.id
_entity.type
_entity.pdbx_description
1 polymer ?
#
loop_
_entity_poly.entity_id
_entity_poly.type
_entity_poly.pdbx_seq_one_letter_code
_entity_poly.pdbx_strand_id
1 'polypeptide(L)'
;MKIIEKLRNISTIEELKKIGSVENIVKEIENVIKPLSIRKEKKIEYKELFEIVKLLKDKWKDFENDDYFKNERSKYLFCLTEVDGEKRNKYIGLTDNLYHDPKLAKKWYYKISKILNPNANPTNKVTAEAFNNLKKLYDVVNSGFEEDDSDE
;
A
#
# COMPACT_ATOMS: atom_id res chain seq x y z
N MET A 1 7.94 4.05 -5.22
CA MET A 1 7.61 3.25 -4.01
C MET A 1 8.56 3.73 -2.92
N LYS A 2 8.05 4.38 -1.87
CA LYS A 2 8.89 5.09 -0.89
C LYS A 2 9.68 4.06 -0.09
N ILE A 3 10.97 4.29 0.17
CA ILE A 3 11.84 3.35 0.90
C ILE A 3 11.24 2.95 2.25
N ILE A 4 10.55 3.88 2.92
CA ILE A 4 9.80 3.65 4.16
C ILE A 4 8.78 2.52 4.07
N GLU A 5 8.02 2.42 2.98
CA GLU A 5 7.00 1.37 2.80
C GLU A 5 7.63 -0.03 2.77
N LYS A 6 8.83 -0.14 2.18
CA LYS A 6 9.59 -1.39 2.17
C LYS A 6 10.13 -1.71 3.56
N LEU A 7 10.63 -0.70 4.28
CA LEU A 7 11.16 -0.86 5.63
C LEU A 7 10.10 -1.39 6.61
N ARG A 8 8.82 -1.02 6.47
CA ARG A 8 7.73 -1.57 7.32
C ARG A 8 7.67 -3.10 7.30
N ASN A 9 7.97 -3.72 6.16
CA ASN A 9 7.75 -5.15 5.94
C ASN A 9 8.99 -6.04 6.16
N ILE A 10 10.18 -5.47 6.42
CA ILE A 10 11.39 -6.29 6.60
C ILE A 10 11.39 -7.04 7.93
N SER A 11 11.88 -8.27 7.91
CA SER A 11 12.08 -9.12 9.08
C SER A 11 13.54 -9.58 9.20
N THR A 12 14.38 -9.33 8.19
CA THR A 12 15.79 -9.77 8.16
C THR A 12 16.75 -8.67 7.67
N ILE A 13 18.05 -8.84 7.97
CA ILE A 13 19.12 -7.95 7.48
C ILE A 13 19.29 -8.10 5.96
N GLU A 14 19.06 -9.30 5.42
CA GLU A 14 19.15 -9.62 4.00
C GLU A 14 18.11 -8.83 3.19
N GLU A 15 16.90 -8.67 3.72
CA GLU A 15 15.86 -7.83 3.12
C GLU A 15 16.25 -6.35 3.18
N LEU A 16 16.86 -5.89 4.28
CA LEU A 16 17.37 -4.53 4.40
C LEU A 16 18.43 -4.23 3.33
N LYS A 17 19.35 -5.17 3.08
CA LYS A 17 20.37 -5.06 2.02
C LYS A 17 19.76 -4.95 0.62
N LYS A 18 18.63 -5.61 0.35
CA LYS A 18 17.92 -5.53 -0.94
C LYS A 18 17.24 -4.18 -1.17
N ILE A 19 16.98 -3.41 -0.11
CA ILE A 19 16.33 -2.10 -0.21
C ILE A 19 17.30 -1.04 -0.76
N GLY A 20 18.57 -1.08 -0.35
CA GLY A 20 19.60 -0.16 -0.81
C GLY A 20 20.76 -0.06 0.18
N SER A 21 21.71 0.84 -0.09
CA SER A 21 22.82 1.10 0.81
C SER A 21 22.35 1.71 2.14
N VAL A 22 23.15 1.50 3.20
CA VAL A 22 22.90 2.07 4.52
C VAL A 22 22.73 3.60 4.43
N GLU A 23 23.60 4.27 3.68
CA GLU A 23 23.59 5.73 3.55
C GLU A 23 22.30 6.24 2.89
N ASN A 24 21.79 5.51 1.88
CA ASN A 24 20.56 5.87 1.20
C ASN A 24 19.34 5.66 2.11
N ILE A 25 19.28 4.52 2.81
CA ILE A 25 18.18 4.20 3.73
C ILE A 25 18.13 5.22 4.87
N VAL A 26 19.28 5.55 5.48
CA VAL A 26 19.38 6.56 6.54
C VAL A 26 18.86 7.91 6.06
N LYS A 27 19.29 8.36 4.87
CA LYS A 27 18.84 9.64 4.29
C LYS A 27 17.32 9.69 4.14
N GLU A 28 16.70 8.62 3.66
CA GLU A 28 15.24 8.57 3.52
C GLU A 28 14.51 8.58 4.86
N ILE A 29 15.06 7.93 5.88
CA ILE A 29 14.50 7.97 7.23
C ILE A 29 14.56 9.39 7.79
N GLU A 30 15.73 10.05 7.73
CA GLU A 30 15.94 11.42 8.23
C GLU A 30 15.08 12.46 7.49
N ASN A 31 14.82 12.25 6.19
CA ASN A 31 13.95 13.12 5.40
C ASN A 31 12.49 13.08 5.86
N VAL A 32 12.03 11.91 6.33
CA VAL A 32 10.65 11.69 6.77
C VAL A 32 10.49 12.03 8.25
N ILE A 33 11.46 11.64 9.08
CA ILE A 33 11.43 11.81 10.52
C ILE A 33 12.36 12.97 10.91
N LYS A 34 11.83 14.18 10.99
CA LYS A 34 12.57 15.32 11.57
C LYS A 34 12.19 15.51 13.03
N PRO A 35 13.14 15.84 13.94
CA PRO A 35 14.56 16.17 13.70
C PRO A 35 15.51 14.97 13.88
N LEU A 36 15.10 13.73 13.58
CA LEU A 36 15.94 12.56 13.81
C LEU A 36 17.24 12.65 12.99
N SER A 37 18.37 12.44 13.65
CA SER A 37 19.69 12.30 13.01
C SER A 37 20.26 10.94 13.40
N ILE A 38 20.27 10.03 12.44
CA ILE A 38 20.84 8.69 12.61
C ILE A 38 22.34 8.73 12.33
N ARG A 39 22.78 9.63 11.44
CA ARG A 39 24.20 9.87 11.18
C ARG A 39 24.91 10.25 12.49
N LYS A 40 25.78 9.35 12.95
CA LYS A 40 26.77 9.61 14.01
C LYS A 40 28.15 9.80 13.36
N GLU A 41 29.12 10.22 14.17
CA GLU A 41 30.54 10.37 13.79
C GLU A 41 31.17 9.07 13.23
N LYS A 42 30.52 7.92 13.45
CA LYS A 42 30.92 6.60 12.94
C LYS A 42 29.99 6.12 11.82
N LYS A 43 30.58 5.45 10.81
CA LYS A 43 29.84 4.73 9.76
C LYS A 43 28.97 3.64 10.39
N ILE A 44 27.66 3.71 10.13
CA ILE A 44 26.68 2.71 10.56
C ILE A 44 26.78 1.47 9.70
N GLU A 45 26.67 0.30 10.33
CA GLU A 45 26.55 -0.98 9.64
C GLU A 45 25.08 -1.43 9.52
N TYR A 46 24.81 -2.36 8.59
CA TYR A 46 23.45 -2.88 8.38
C TYR A 46 22.83 -3.47 9.66
N LYS A 47 23.64 -4.07 10.54
CA LYS A 47 23.16 -4.63 11.80
C LYS A 47 22.61 -3.53 12.71
N GLU A 48 23.33 -2.42 12.85
CA GLU A 48 22.91 -1.27 13.65
C GLU A 48 21.69 -0.58 13.03
N LEU A 49 21.70 -0.40 11.71
CA LEU A 49 20.56 0.17 10.98
C LEU A 49 19.31 -0.70 11.16
N PHE A 50 19.44 -2.04 11.14
CA PHE A 50 18.32 -2.94 11.32
C PHE A 50 17.69 -2.83 12.70
N GLU A 51 18.48 -2.67 13.76
CA GLU A 51 17.96 -2.42 15.12
C GLU A 51 17.25 -1.07 15.21
N ILE A 52 17.75 -0.03 14.54
CA ILE A 52 17.06 1.26 14.44
C ILE A 52 15.72 1.09 13.73
N VAL A 53 15.69 0.36 12.61
CA VAL A 53 14.44 0.10 11.87
C VAL A 53 13.43 -0.66 12.73
N LYS A 54 13.85 -1.63 13.55
CA LYS A 54 12.96 -2.29 14.52
C LYS A 54 12.37 -1.29 15.53
N LEU A 55 13.20 -0.43 16.11
CA LEU A 55 12.75 0.60 17.05
C LEU A 55 11.75 1.57 16.39
N LEU A 56 11.99 1.93 15.13
CA LEU A 56 11.08 2.80 14.38
C LEU A 56 9.73 2.13 14.14
N LYS A 57 9.69 0.83 13.82
CA LYS A 57 8.44 0.07 13.69
C LYS A 57 7.61 0.04 14.97
N ASP A 58 8.27 -0.03 16.11
CA ASP A 58 7.63 -0.09 17.42
C ASP A 58 7.13 1.29 17.90
N LYS A 59 7.88 2.36 17.60
CA LYS A 59 7.69 3.66 18.24
C LYS A 59 7.25 4.80 17.32
N TRP A 60 7.19 4.58 16.01
CA TRP A 60 6.92 5.64 15.05
C TRP A 60 5.70 5.34 14.18
N LYS A 61 4.70 6.23 14.21
CA LYS A 61 3.42 6.05 13.50
C LYS A 61 3.58 5.83 11.98
N ASP A 62 4.55 6.49 11.35
CA ASP A 62 4.85 6.28 9.93
C ASP A 62 5.50 4.92 9.62
N PHE A 63 5.83 4.14 10.64
CA PHE A 63 6.35 2.78 10.55
C PHE A 63 5.45 1.76 11.25
N GLU A 64 4.33 2.22 11.85
CA GLU A 64 3.32 1.39 12.48
C GLU A 64 2.81 0.38 11.46
N ASN A 65 2.80 -0.89 11.87
CA ASN A 65 2.08 -1.89 11.11
C ASN A 65 0.59 -1.61 11.25
N ASP A 66 -0.20 -1.93 10.23
CA ASP A 66 -1.65 -2.00 10.43
C ASP A 66 -1.87 -3.16 11.42
N ASP A 67 -2.17 -2.84 12.70
CA ASP A 67 -2.30 -3.83 13.79
C ASP A 67 -3.32 -4.94 13.46
N TYR A 68 -4.21 -4.68 12.50
CA TYR A 68 -5.24 -5.60 12.06
C TYR A 68 -4.84 -6.42 10.83
N PHE A 69 -3.91 -5.94 10.00
CA PHE A 69 -3.57 -6.56 8.71
C PHE A 69 -2.06 -6.65 8.46
N LYS A 70 -1.59 -7.87 8.19
CA LYS A 70 -0.19 -8.17 7.86
C LYS A 70 0.39 -7.39 6.67
N ASN A 71 -0.45 -6.92 5.74
CA ASN A 71 -0.08 -6.08 4.59
C ASN A 71 -1.31 -5.53 3.86
N GLU A 72 -1.08 -4.57 2.97
CA GLU A 72 -2.11 -3.92 2.15
C GLU A 72 -2.93 -4.91 1.32
N ARG A 73 -2.32 -5.98 0.80
CA ARG A 73 -3.04 -7.05 0.10
C ARG A 73 -4.09 -7.71 0.97
N SER A 74 -3.73 -8.03 2.21
CA SER A 74 -4.63 -8.71 3.15
C SER A 74 -5.78 -7.79 3.57
N LYS A 75 -5.48 -6.50 3.74
CA LYS A 75 -6.47 -5.46 3.96
C LYS A 75 -7.48 -5.36 2.80
N TYR A 76 -7.00 -5.28 1.56
CA TYR A 76 -7.91 -5.20 0.41
C TYR A 76 -8.72 -6.48 0.18
N LEU A 77 -8.14 -7.66 0.39
CA LEU A 77 -8.90 -8.92 0.35
C LEU A 77 -10.06 -8.86 1.34
N PHE A 78 -9.78 -8.56 2.61
CA PHE A 78 -10.81 -8.46 3.65
C PHE A 78 -11.85 -7.38 3.32
N CYS A 79 -11.42 -6.19 2.91
CA CYS A 79 -12.35 -5.10 2.61
C CYS A 79 -13.26 -5.42 1.42
N LEU A 80 -12.76 -6.12 0.41
CA LEU A 80 -13.52 -6.43 -0.81
C LEU A 80 -14.43 -7.67 -0.67
N THR A 81 -14.26 -8.49 0.38
CA THR A 81 -15.12 -9.67 0.61
C THR A 81 -16.02 -9.55 1.85
N GLU A 82 -15.52 -8.95 2.94
CA GLU A 82 -16.22 -8.95 4.24
C GLU A 82 -16.80 -7.59 4.64
N VAL A 83 -16.41 -6.51 3.96
CA VAL A 83 -16.82 -5.15 4.34
C VAL A 83 -17.77 -4.60 3.30
N ASP A 84 -18.91 -4.11 3.77
CA ASP A 84 -19.94 -3.56 2.91
C ASP A 84 -19.95 -2.02 2.87
N GLY A 85 -20.50 -1.52 1.76
CA GLY A 85 -20.91 -0.12 1.60
C GLY A 85 -19.81 0.91 1.81
N GLU A 86 -20.16 1.96 2.55
CA GLU A 86 -19.33 3.16 2.74
C GLU A 86 -18.00 2.84 3.44
N LYS A 87 -17.99 1.91 4.40
CA LYS A 87 -16.76 1.50 5.10
C LYS A 87 -15.76 0.89 4.14
N ARG A 88 -16.21 -0.04 3.28
CA ARG A 88 -15.34 -0.60 2.23
C ARG A 88 -14.81 0.50 1.34
N ASN A 89 -15.70 1.36 0.84
CA ASN A 89 -15.33 2.44 -0.08
C ASN A 89 -14.22 3.32 0.52
N LYS A 90 -14.37 3.71 1.79
CA LYS A 90 -13.34 4.44 2.53
C LYS A 90 -12.00 3.70 2.57
N TYR A 91 -11.99 2.41 2.92
CA TYR A 91 -10.75 1.65 3.08
C TYR A 91 -10.05 1.31 1.75
N ILE A 92 -10.81 1.16 0.67
CA ILE A 92 -10.26 0.93 -0.68
C ILE A 92 -9.98 2.23 -1.43
N GLY A 93 -10.28 3.39 -0.83
CA GLY A 93 -10.08 4.70 -1.44
C GLY A 93 -11.00 4.96 -2.64
N LEU A 94 -12.21 4.41 -2.63
CA LEU A 94 -13.26 4.74 -3.60
C LEU A 94 -13.86 6.09 -3.20
N THR A 95 -13.39 7.17 -3.82
CA THR A 95 -13.82 8.57 -3.55
C THR A 95 -14.64 9.14 -4.69
N ASP A 96 -15.48 10.13 -4.42
CA ASP A 96 -16.33 10.81 -5.42
C ASP A 96 -15.56 11.29 -6.65
N ASN A 97 -14.32 11.78 -6.49
CA ASN A 97 -13.46 12.20 -7.60
C ASN A 97 -13.23 11.12 -8.67
N LEU A 98 -13.34 9.84 -8.30
CA LEU A 98 -13.18 8.75 -9.25
C LEU A 98 -14.35 8.64 -10.22
N TYR A 99 -15.54 9.13 -9.86
CA TYR A 99 -16.71 9.19 -10.73
C TYR A 99 -16.67 10.35 -11.73
N HIS A 100 -15.70 11.27 -11.60
CA HIS A 100 -15.59 12.47 -12.43
C HIS A 100 -14.34 12.46 -13.33
N ASP A 101 -13.43 11.49 -13.17
CA ASP A 101 -12.23 11.37 -13.98
C ASP A 101 -11.94 9.89 -14.33
N PRO A 102 -12.18 9.47 -15.58
CA PRO A 102 -11.98 8.08 -16.00
C PRO A 102 -10.51 7.65 -15.92
N LYS A 103 -9.55 8.59 -16.04
CA LYS A 103 -8.12 8.29 -15.89
C LYS A 103 -7.78 8.02 -14.43
N LEU A 104 -8.38 8.75 -13.48
CA LEU A 104 -8.22 8.48 -12.06
C LEU A 104 -8.88 7.16 -11.65
N ALA A 105 -10.11 6.90 -12.11
CA ALA A 105 -10.79 5.62 -11.91
C ALA A 105 -9.95 4.43 -12.37
N LYS A 106 -9.42 4.51 -13.61
CA LYS A 106 -8.55 3.48 -14.17
C LYS A 106 -7.29 3.28 -13.34
N LYS A 107 -6.60 4.35 -12.95
CA LYS A 107 -5.40 4.27 -12.09
C LYS A 107 -5.69 3.61 -10.75
N TRP A 108 -6.81 3.97 -10.12
CA TRP A 108 -7.28 3.37 -8.86
C TRP A 108 -7.49 1.86 -9.01
N TYR A 109 -8.26 1.44 -10.02
CA TYR A 109 -8.53 0.04 -10.31
C TYR A 109 -7.26 -0.77 -10.56
N TYR A 110 -6.34 -0.26 -11.40
CA TYR A 110 -5.07 -0.94 -11.69
C TYR A 110 -4.17 -1.07 -10.45
N LYS A 111 -4.12 -0.04 -9.59
CA LYS A 111 -3.34 -0.08 -8.35
C LYS A 111 -3.79 -1.26 -7.47
N ILE A 112 -5.08 -1.37 -7.19
CA ILE A 112 -5.62 -2.42 -6.32
C ILE A 112 -5.50 -3.79 -6.99
N SER A 113 -5.82 -3.89 -8.28
CA SER A 113 -5.68 -5.11 -9.07
C SER A 113 -4.27 -5.69 -9.03
N LYS A 114 -3.24 -4.83 -9.13
CA LYS A 114 -1.84 -5.24 -9.04
C LYS A 114 -1.47 -5.78 -7.66
N ILE A 115 -2.05 -5.21 -6.60
CA ILE A 115 -1.82 -5.66 -5.22
C ILE A 115 -2.52 -7.01 -4.97
N LEU A 116 -3.75 -7.17 -5.47
CA LEU A 116 -4.50 -8.42 -5.42
C LEU A 116 -3.90 -9.52 -6.29
N ASN A 117 -3.17 -9.16 -7.35
CA ASN A 117 -2.43 -10.07 -8.25
C ASN A 117 -3.13 -11.45 -8.41
N PRO A 118 -4.31 -11.49 -9.05
CA PRO A 118 -5.12 -12.72 -9.10
C PRO A 118 -4.39 -13.87 -9.80
N ASN A 119 -3.49 -13.56 -10.72
CA ASN A 119 -2.70 -14.54 -11.47
C ASN A 119 -1.62 -15.25 -10.63
N ALA A 120 -1.22 -14.69 -9.48
CA ALA A 120 -0.23 -15.33 -8.62
C ALA A 120 -0.77 -16.60 -7.96
N ASN A 121 -2.09 -16.71 -7.77
CA ASN A 121 -2.73 -17.90 -7.22
C ASN A 121 -4.16 -18.03 -7.76
N PRO A 122 -4.32 -18.51 -9.02
CA PRO A 122 -5.60 -18.46 -9.73
C PRO A 122 -6.68 -19.37 -9.14
N THR A 123 -6.32 -20.36 -8.30
CA THR A 123 -7.27 -21.24 -7.62
C THR A 123 -7.76 -20.68 -6.28
N ASN A 124 -7.21 -19.54 -5.84
CA ASN A 124 -7.61 -18.91 -4.58
C ASN A 124 -8.97 -18.21 -4.71
N LYS A 125 -10.02 -18.84 -4.16
CA LYS A 125 -11.39 -18.34 -4.22
C LYS A 125 -11.56 -16.94 -3.64
N VAL A 126 -10.93 -16.64 -2.51
CA VAL A 126 -11.01 -15.32 -1.85
C VAL A 126 -10.41 -14.23 -2.75
N THR A 127 -9.27 -14.53 -3.40
CA THR A 127 -8.64 -13.58 -4.33
C THR A 127 -9.49 -13.35 -5.58
N ALA A 128 -10.08 -14.41 -6.12
CA ALA A 128 -10.99 -14.31 -7.26
C ALA A 128 -12.25 -13.50 -6.92
N GLU A 129 -12.83 -13.74 -5.75
CA GLU A 129 -14.00 -13.01 -5.24
C GLU A 129 -13.68 -11.53 -5.04
N ALA A 130 -12.61 -11.21 -4.32
CA ALA A 130 -12.17 -9.82 -4.10
C ALA A 130 -11.92 -9.09 -5.43
N PHE A 131 -11.29 -9.76 -6.40
CA PHE A 131 -11.04 -9.19 -7.72
C PHE A 131 -12.34 -8.95 -8.50
N ASN A 132 -13.29 -9.89 -8.45
CA ASN A 132 -14.60 -9.72 -9.07
C ASN A 132 -15.40 -8.58 -8.43
N ASN A 133 -15.36 -8.44 -7.11
CA ASN A 133 -16.01 -7.34 -6.41
C ASN A 133 -15.37 -5.99 -6.75
N LEU A 134 -14.03 -5.93 -6.84
CA LEU A 134 -13.33 -4.73 -7.34
C LEU A 134 -13.76 -4.38 -8.76
N LYS A 135 -13.87 -5.36 -9.65
CA LYS A 135 -14.32 -5.14 -11.04
C LYS A 135 -15.73 -4.57 -11.10
N LYS A 136 -16.67 -5.13 -10.34
CA LYS A 136 -18.05 -4.61 -10.24
C LYS A 136 -18.08 -3.15 -9.81
N LEU A 137 -17.25 -2.76 -8.84
CA LEU A 137 -17.16 -1.36 -8.40
C LEU A 137 -16.61 -0.46 -9.50
N TYR A 138 -15.59 -0.92 -10.23
CA TYR A 138 -15.05 -0.17 -11.36
C TYR A 138 -16.04 -0.04 -12.51
N ASP A 139 -16.83 -1.07 -12.79
CA ASP A 139 -17.88 -1.02 -13.82
C ASP A 139 -18.95 0.01 -13.45
N VAL A 140 -19.37 0.10 -12.18
CA VAL A 140 -20.30 1.14 -11.68
C VAL A 140 -19.71 2.55 -11.79
N VAL A 141 -18.40 2.71 -11.53
CA VAL A 141 -17.74 3.99 -11.73
C VAL A 141 -17.71 4.37 -13.21
N ASN A 142 -17.49 3.40 -14.11
CA ASN A 142 -17.42 3.67 -15.54
C ASN A 142 -18.79 3.96 -16.17
N SER A 143 -19.85 3.30 -15.72
CA SER A 143 -21.20 3.55 -16.26
C SER A 143 -21.64 4.99 -16.07
N GLY A 144 -21.14 5.68 -15.03
CA GLY A 144 -21.39 7.11 -14.83
C GLY A 144 -20.83 8.01 -15.95
N PHE A 145 -19.79 7.58 -16.68
CA PHE A 145 -19.26 8.35 -17.80
C PHE A 145 -20.04 8.13 -19.10
N GLU A 146 -20.61 6.94 -19.29
CA GLU A 146 -21.34 6.59 -20.52
C GLU A 146 -22.72 7.27 -20.57
N GLU A 147 -23.31 7.58 -19.41
CA GLU A 147 -24.57 8.35 -19.31
C GLU A 147 -24.34 9.83 -19.66
N ASP A 148 -23.25 10.44 -19.17
CA ASP A 148 -22.91 11.86 -19.45
C ASP A 148 -22.61 12.14 -20.94
N ASP A 149 -22.05 11.17 -21.67
CA ASP A 149 -21.75 11.30 -23.11
C ASP A 149 -22.99 11.10 -24.01
N SER A 150 -24.13 10.66 -23.45
CA SER A 150 -25.36 10.36 -24.20
C SER A 150 -26.40 11.48 -24.24
N ASP A 151 -26.17 12.54 -23.45
CA ASP A 151 -27.03 13.71 -23.32
C ASP A 151 -26.49 14.97 -24.07
N GLU A 152 -25.42 14.83 -24.88
CA GLU A 152 -24.91 15.88 -25.80
C GLU A 152 -25.42 15.76 -27.25
#